data_AF-A0A6I1NVD0-F1
#
_entry.id   AF-A0A6I1NVD0-F1
#
_cell.length_a   1.000
_cell.length_b   1.000
_cell.length_c   1.000
_cell.angle_alpha   90.00
_cell.angle_beta   90.00
_cell.angle_gamma   90.00
#
_symmetry.space_group_name_H-M   'P 1'
#
loop_
_entity.id
_entity.type
_entity.pdbx_description
1 polymer ?
#
loop_
_entity_poly.entity_id
_entity_poly.type
_entity_poly.pdbx_seq_one_letter_code
_entity_poly.pdbx_strand_id
1 'polypeptide(L)'
;LFIVGLNVEAPVFKDVTARSWGALLYLGLVASVGGCILYFILLKRLSPVLLSFVFIIFPVFALLIGAWYEGTPISRDLMLYSEILLAGFAITKLTLKR
;
A
#
# COMPACT_ATOMS: atom_id res chain seq x y z
N LEU A 1 -25.12 8.52 -8.32
CA LEU A 1 -24.18 7.38 -8.42
C LEU A 1 -24.58 6.21 -7.52
N PHE A 2 -24.89 6.41 -6.24
CA PHE A 2 -25.31 5.33 -5.33
C PHE A 2 -26.51 4.51 -5.83
N ILE A 3 -27.61 5.16 -6.21
CA ILE A 3 -28.83 4.49 -6.70
C ILE A 3 -28.57 3.71 -8.01
N VAL A 4 -27.72 4.26 -8.90
CA VAL A 4 -27.34 3.61 -10.16
C VAL A 4 -26.46 2.39 -9.90
N GLY A 5 -25.47 2.49 -9.00
CA GLY A 5 -24.63 1.36 -8.59
C GLY A 5 -25.43 0.22 -7.96
N LEU A 6 -26.43 0.55 -7.13
CA LEU A 6 -27.30 -0.45 -6.52
C LEU A 6 -28.10 -1.27 -7.56
N ASN A 7 -28.48 -0.63 -8.67
CA ASN A 7 -29.25 -1.27 -9.75
C ASN A 7 -28.36 -1.99 -10.78
N VAL A 8 -27.12 -1.53 -11.00
CA VAL A 8 -26.22 -2.07 -12.04
C VAL A 8 -25.32 -3.19 -11.49
N GLU A 9 -24.83 -3.07 -10.25
CA GLU A 9 -23.94 -4.08 -9.64
C GLU A 9 -24.70 -5.20 -8.91
N ALA A 10 -26.03 -5.04 -8.72
CA ALA A 10 -26.93 -5.98 -8.06
C ALA A 10 -26.27 -6.72 -6.87
N PRO A 11 -25.83 -5.99 -5.82
CA PRO A 11 -25.03 -6.57 -4.76
C PRO A 11 -25.80 -7.71 -4.07
N VAL A 12 -25.33 -8.93 -4.29
CA VAL A 12 -25.86 -10.12 -3.63
C VAL A 12 -25.35 -10.10 -2.19
N PHE A 13 -26.10 -9.43 -1.30
CA PHE A 13 -25.74 -9.33 0.12
C PHE A 13 -25.60 -10.68 0.82
N LYS A 14 -26.14 -11.75 0.22
CA LYS A 14 -25.96 -13.14 0.66
C LYS A 14 -24.51 -13.62 0.61
N ASP A 15 -23.70 -13.06 -0.29
CA ASP A 15 -22.29 -13.46 -0.46
C ASP A 15 -21.34 -12.67 0.45
N VAL A 16 -21.87 -11.70 1.21
CA VAL A 16 -21.10 -10.96 2.22
C VAL A 16 -20.89 -11.84 3.44
N THR A 17 -19.79 -12.59 3.42
CA THR A 17 -19.40 -13.47 4.53
C THR A 17 -18.87 -12.68 5.73
N ALA A 18 -18.83 -13.32 6.91
CA ALA A 18 -18.20 -12.76 8.10
C ALA A 18 -16.71 -12.42 7.87
N ARG A 19 -16.03 -13.16 6.99
CA ARG A 19 -14.65 -12.85 6.57
C ARG A 19 -14.58 -11.51 5.84
N SER A 20 -15.54 -11.20 4.98
CA SER A 20 -15.60 -9.92 4.25
C SER A 20 -15.78 -8.75 5.21
N TRP A 21 -16.63 -8.89 6.22
CA TRP A 21 -16.79 -7.89 7.29
C TRP A 21 -15.51 -7.71 8.11
N GLY A 22 -14.83 -8.80 8.48
CA GLY A 22 -13.54 -8.74 9.16
C GLY A 22 -12.45 -8.06 8.33
N ALA A 23 -12.39 -8.35 7.03
CA ALA A 23 -11.46 -7.72 6.10
C ALA A 23 -11.75 -6.21 5.95
N LEU A 24 -13.04 -5.83 5.87
CA LEU A 24 -13.45 -4.42 5.82
C LEU A 24 -13.03 -3.67 7.08
N LEU A 25 -13.27 -4.26 8.26
CA LEU A 25 -12.83 -3.67 9.52
C LEU A 25 -11.30 -3.56 9.59
N TYR A 26 -10.57 -4.59 9.20
CA TYR A 26 -9.10 -4.56 9.16
C TYR A 26 -8.57 -3.45 8.24
N LEU A 27 -9.09 -3.36 7.01
CA LEU A 27 -8.68 -2.33 6.06
C LEU A 27 -9.10 -0.92 6.51
N GLY A 28 -10.32 -0.77 7.04
CA GLY A 28 -10.86 0.52 7.46
C GLY A 28 -10.23 1.06 8.75
N LEU A 29 -9.94 0.22 9.74
CA LEU A 29 -9.34 0.65 11.00
C LEU A 29 -7.82 0.54 10.95
N VAL A 30 -7.28 -0.65 10.70
CA VAL A 30 -5.84 -0.90 10.85
C VAL A 30 -5.05 -0.28 9.71
N ALA A 31 -5.41 -0.58 8.46
CA ALA A 31 -4.66 -0.07 7.31
C ALA A 31 -4.84 1.45 7.13
N SER A 32 -6.07 1.97 7.26
CA SER A 32 -6.35 3.39 7.09
C SER A 32 -5.95 4.24 8.31
N VAL A 33 -6.56 4.03 9.48
CA VAL A 33 -6.26 4.87 10.67
C VAL A 33 -4.81 4.68 11.10
N GLY A 34 -4.30 3.45 11.08
CA GLY A 34 -2.90 3.17 11.36
C GLY A 34 -1.95 3.85 10.38
N GLY A 35 -2.24 3.78 9.07
CA GLY A 35 -1.47 4.47 8.03
C GLY A 35 -1.44 5.99 8.22
N CYS A 36 -2.58 6.59 8.53
CA CYS A 36 -2.68 8.03 8.82
C CYS A 36 -1.91 8.43 10.08
N ILE A 37 -1.99 7.65 11.16
CA ILE A 37 -1.22 7.93 12.38
C ILE A 37 0.29 7.84 12.11
N LEU A 38 0.73 6.76 11.45
CA LEU A 38 2.12 6.57 11.04
C LEU A 38 2.61 7.71 10.15
N TYR A 39 1.79 8.17 9.22
CA TYR A 39 2.09 9.32 8.36
C TYR A 39 2.40 10.57 9.18
N PHE A 40 1.52 10.95 10.12
CA PHE A 40 1.75 12.13 10.95
C PHE A 40 2.93 11.97 11.91
N ILE A 41 3.17 10.75 12.42
CA ILE A 41 4.35 10.46 13.25
C ILE A 41 5.64 10.62 12.43
N LEU A 42 5.67 10.10 11.21
CA LEU A 42 6.82 10.23 10.32
C LEU A 42 7.04 11.69 9.91
N LEU A 43 5.97 12.44 9.66
CA LEU A 43 6.05 13.87 9.33
C LEU A 43 6.66 14.71 10.47
N LYS A 44 6.53 14.27 11.74
CA LYS A 44 7.22 14.92 12.86
C LYS A 44 8.73 14.69 12.88
N ARG A 45 9.22 13.64 12.21
CA ARG A 45 10.65 13.25 12.20
C ARG A 45 11.32 13.45 10.85
N LEU A 46 10.55 13.55 9.77
CA LEU A 46 11.00 13.64 8.38
C LEU A 46 10.37 14.86 7.71
N SER A 47 11.08 15.47 6.77
CA SER A 47 10.48 16.49 5.92
C SER A 47 9.40 15.89 5.00
N PRO A 48 8.41 16.68 4.54
CA PRO A 48 7.38 16.21 3.60
C PRO A 48 7.95 15.54 2.34
N VAL A 49 9.11 16.02 1.89
CA VAL A 49 9.83 15.47 0.74
C VAL A 49 10.33 14.06 1.02
N LEU A 50 10.98 13.83 2.18
CA LEU A 50 11.42 12.50 2.61
C LEU A 50 10.26 11.52 2.78
N LEU A 51 9.13 12.00 3.30
CA LEU A 51 7.93 11.21 3.50
C LEU A 51 7.32 10.73 2.17
N SER A 52 7.33 11.59 1.15
CA SER A 52 6.84 11.23 -0.20
C SER A 52 7.64 10.06 -0.78
N PHE A 53 8.94 9.99 -0.52
CA PHE A 53 9.74 8.85 -0.95
C PHE A 53 9.43 7.56 -0.19
N VAL A 54 9.04 7.64 1.09
CA VAL A 54 8.59 6.46 1.85
C VAL A 54 7.34 5.85 1.22
N PHE A 55 6.44 6.65 0.67
CA PHE A 55 5.28 6.14 -0.07
C PHE A 55 5.65 5.47 -1.39
N ILE A 56 6.72 5.89 -2.05
CA ILE A 56 7.18 5.29 -3.31
C ILE A 56 7.77 3.89 -3.07
N ILE A 57 8.48 3.69 -1.95
CA ILE A 57 9.08 2.40 -1.61
C ILE A 57 8.07 1.42 -0.95
N PHE A 58 7.00 1.93 -0.35
CA PHE A 58 6.01 1.12 0.36
C PHE A 58 5.39 -0.02 -0.46
N PRO A 59 4.98 0.16 -1.74
CA PRO A 59 4.45 -0.91 -2.58
C PRO A 59 5.43 -2.06 -2.79
N VAL A 60 6.73 -1.78 -2.86
CA VAL A 60 7.76 -2.81 -3.02
C VAL A 60 7.73 -3.76 -1.82
N PHE A 61 7.70 -3.22 -0.60
CA PHE A 61 7.60 -4.04 0.61
C PHE A 61 6.25 -4.77 0.72
N ALA A 62 5.15 -4.12 0.35
CA ALA A 62 3.84 -4.76 0.34
C ALA A 62 3.81 -5.99 -0.57
N LEU A 63 4.40 -5.88 -1.76
CA LEU A 63 4.52 -6.97 -2.73
C LEU A 63 5.44 -8.09 -2.23
N LEU A 64 6.59 -7.75 -1.62
CA LEU A 64 7.50 -8.75 -1.04
C LEU A 64 6.82 -9.55 0.07
N ILE A 65 6.12 -8.88 0.98
CA ILE A 65 5.39 -9.53 2.07
C ILE A 65 4.22 -10.35 1.51
N GLY A 66 3.51 -9.84 0.51
CA GLY A 66 2.42 -10.57 -0.16
C GLY A 66 2.88 -11.86 -0.83
N ALA A 67 3.96 -11.77 -1.62
CA ALA A 67 4.55 -12.95 -2.27
C ALA A 67 5.09 -13.96 -1.25
N TRP A 68 5.69 -13.49 -0.15
CA TRP A 68 6.11 -14.35 0.95
C TRP A 68 4.93 -15.03 1.66
N TYR A 69 3.84 -14.29 1.90
CA TYR A 69 2.63 -14.80 2.54
C TYR A 69 1.85 -15.80 1.66
N GLU A 70 1.78 -15.55 0.35
CA GLU A 70 1.08 -16.42 -0.62
C GLU A 70 1.96 -17.57 -1.13
N GLY A 71 3.27 -17.53 -0.89
CA GLY A 71 4.24 -18.50 -1.42
C GLY A 71 4.38 -18.43 -2.94
N THR A 72 3.97 -17.33 -3.56
CA THR A 72 3.99 -17.15 -5.01
C THR A 72 5.36 -16.61 -5.47
N PRO A 73 5.91 -17.13 -6.59
CA PRO A 73 7.16 -16.61 -7.11
C PRO A 73 6.96 -15.19 -7.62
N ILE A 74 7.89 -14.30 -7.27
CA ILE A 74 7.90 -12.93 -7.76
C ILE A 74 8.32 -12.92 -9.24
N SER A 75 7.54 -12.26 -10.10
CA SER A 75 7.89 -12.11 -11.51
C SER A 75 9.21 -11.35 -11.68
N ARG A 76 10.04 -11.80 -12.62
CA ARG A 76 11.32 -11.14 -12.94
C ARG A 76 11.15 -9.67 -13.30
N ASP A 77 10.07 -9.32 -14.00
CA ASP A 77 9.79 -7.94 -14.38
C ASP A 77 9.55 -7.06 -13.14
N LEU A 78 8.81 -7.59 -12.16
CA LEU A 78 8.53 -6.89 -10.90
C LEU A 78 9.81 -6.67 -10.09
N MET A 79 10.69 -7.66 -10.07
CA MET A 79 12.01 -7.57 -9.44
C MET A 79 12.82 -6.45 -10.09
N LEU A 80 12.88 -6.43 -11.42
CA LEU A 80 13.65 -5.47 -12.18
C LEU A 80 13.13 -4.03 -12.02
N TYR A 81 11.80 -3.83 -12.06
CA TYR A 81 11.20 -2.52 -11.80
C TYR A 81 11.40 -2.07 -10.35
N SER A 82 11.32 -2.99 -9.39
CA SER A 82 11.56 -2.70 -7.97
C SER A 82 13.02 -2.30 -7.73
N GLU A 83 13.97 -2.98 -8.35
CA GLU A 83 15.39 -2.64 -8.30
C GLU A 83 15.68 -1.26 -8.90
N ILE A 84 15.11 -0.94 -10.06
CA ILE A 84 15.25 0.39 -10.70
C ILE A 84 14.67 1.48 -9.79
N LEU A 85 13.49 1.26 -9.22
CA LEU A 85 12.84 2.21 -8.31
C LEU A 85 13.68 2.43 -7.04
N LEU A 86 14.19 1.35 -6.43
CA LEU A 86 15.06 1.42 -5.26
C LEU A 86 16.39 2.12 -5.57
N ALA A 87 16.97 1.87 -6.74
CA ALA A 87 18.19 2.54 -7.20
C ALA A 87 17.95 4.04 -7.40
N GLY A 88 16.86 4.42 -8.06
CA GLY A 88 16.47 5.83 -8.22
C GLY A 88 16.24 6.54 -6.88
N PHE A 89 15.62 5.85 -5.92
CA PHE A 89 15.45 6.35 -4.56
C PHE A 89 16.79 6.53 -3.84
N ALA A 90 17.68 5.53 -3.91
CA ALA A 90 19.00 5.59 -3.28
C ALA A 90 19.83 6.77 -3.80
N ILE A 91 19.84 6.98 -5.12
CA ILE A 91 20.53 8.11 -5.76
C ILE A 91 19.95 9.44 -5.26
N THR A 92 18.63 9.58 -5.26
CA THR A 92 17.97 10.83 -4.84
C THR A 92 18.26 11.16 -3.38
N LYS A 93 18.22 10.17 -2.50
CA LYS A 93 18.53 10.35 -1.07
C LYS A 93 20.00 10.70 -0.83
N LEU A 94 20.92 10.15 -1.63
CA LEU A 94 22.34 10.47 -1.55
C LEU A 94 22.62 11.92 -1.97
N THR A 95 21.97 12.39 -3.04
CA THR A 95 22.07 13.79 -3.48
C THR A 95 21.49 14.76 -2.45
N LEU A 96 20.38 14.42 -1.79
CA LEU A 96 19.75 15.29 -0.78
C LEU A 96 20.57 15.48 0.51
N LYS A 97 21.57 14.62 0.74
CA LYS A 97 22.47 14.66 1.91
C LYS A 97 23.68 15.57 1.71
N ARG A 98 23.89 16.09 0.50
CA ARG A 98 25.01 16.97 0.13
C ARG A 98 24.54 18.41 0.07
#